data_AF-A0A7C6HV75-F1
#
_entry.id   AF-A0A7C6HV75-F1
#
_cell.length_a   1.000
_cell.length_b   1.000
_cell.length_c   1.000
_cell.angle_alpha   90.00
_cell.angle_beta   90.00
_cell.angle_gamma   90.00
#
_symmetry.space_group_name_H-M   'P 1'
#
loop_
_entity.id
_entity.type
_entity.pdbx_description
1 polymer ?
#
loop_
_entity_poly.entity_id
_entity_poly.type
_entity_poly.pdbx_seq_one_letter_code
_entity_poly.pdbx_strand_id
1 'polypeptide(L)'
;MRTVAQTAVLMSILTLGSKLIGFIREMVMSNYFGTSYVTDAYVMAFTILSVLFGGIITAISTAYLPVFSRISESEGKLEGDRFTSEIVNILLAISVVIS
;
A
#
# COMPACT_ATOMS: atom_id res chain seq x y z
N MET A 1 -17.24 9.57 19.04
CA MET A 1 -17.78 9.83 17.68
C MET A 1 -16.99 10.90 16.91
N ARG A 2 -16.66 12.07 17.49
CA ARG A 2 -15.87 13.11 16.78
C ARG A 2 -14.49 12.62 16.32
N THR A 3 -13.78 11.84 17.14
CA THR A 3 -12.47 11.26 16.79
C THR A 3 -12.56 10.26 15.64
N VAL A 4 -13.50 9.32 15.68
CA VAL A 4 -13.73 8.34 14.60
C VAL A 4 -14.06 9.04 13.27
N ALA A 5 -14.91 10.07 13.30
CA ALA A 5 -15.25 10.86 12.12
C ALA A 5 -14.03 11.62 11.57
N GLN A 6 -13.21 12.21 12.44
CA GLN A 6 -11.97 12.88 12.03
C GLN A 6 -10.96 11.90 11.39
N THR A 7 -10.77 10.72 11.97
CA THR A 7 -9.89 9.70 11.41
C THR A 7 -10.41 9.17 10.08
N ALA A 8 -11.73 8.94 9.95
CA ALA A 8 -12.35 8.52 8.70
C ALA A 8 -12.18 9.57 7.59
N VAL A 9 -12.36 10.85 7.90
CA VAL A 9 -12.13 11.95 6.94
C VAL A 9 -10.67 12.00 6.52
N LEU A 10 -9.72 11.89 7.47
CA LEU A 10 -8.29 11.83 7.17
C LEU A 10 -7.96 10.66 6.24
N MET A 11 -8.45 9.45 6.55
CA MET A 11 -8.25 8.25 5.71
C MET A 11 -8.84 8.42 4.31
N SER A 12 -9.99 9.08 4.20
CA SER A 12 -10.64 9.36 2.92
C SER A 12 -9.81 10.32 2.07
N ILE A 13 -9.28 11.39 2.68
CA ILE A 13 -8.39 12.35 2.01
C ILE A 13 -7.11 11.66 1.56
N LEU A 14 -6.48 10.84 2.41
CA LEU A 14 -5.29 10.07 2.07
C LEU A 14 -5.56 9.09 0.91
N THR A 15 -6.70 8.40 0.93
CA THR A 15 -7.10 7.46 -0.12
C THR A 15 -7.35 8.16 -1.45
N LEU A 16 -8.06 9.28 -1.43
CA LEU A 16 -8.30 10.10 -2.61
C LEU A 16 -6.98 10.66 -3.17
N GLY A 17 -6.10 11.15 -2.30
CA GLY A 17 -4.76 11.60 -2.68
C GLY A 17 -3.95 10.51 -3.41
N SER A 18 -3.91 9.29 -2.84
CA SER A 18 -3.23 8.15 -3.47
C SER A 18 -3.84 7.79 -4.84
N LYS A 19 -5.17 7.83 -4.97
CA LYS A 19 -5.85 7.58 -6.25
C LYS A 19 -5.56 8.68 -7.29
N LEU A 20 -5.49 9.94 -6.87
CA LEU A 20 -5.14 11.06 -7.75
C LEU A 20 -3.71 10.92 -8.28
N ILE A 21 -2.75 10.52 -7.44
CA ILE A 21 -1.37 10.26 -7.89
C ILE A 21 -1.34 9.13 -8.93
N GLY A 22 -2.07 8.04 -8.68
CA GLY A 22 -2.21 6.94 -9.65
C GLY A 22 -2.85 7.39 -10.97
N PHE A 23 -3.86 8.24 -10.89
CA PHE A 23 -4.51 8.81 -12.06
C PHE A 23 -3.57 9.73 -12.87
N ILE A 24 -2.77 10.56 -12.18
CA ILE A 24 -1.76 11.40 -12.84
C ILE A 24 -0.73 10.52 -13.56
N ARG A 25 -0.28 9.41 -12.95
CA ARG A 25 0.61 8.44 -13.61
C ARG A 25 0.01 7.94 -14.94
N GLU A 26 -1.25 7.57 -14.94
CA GLU A 26 -1.96 7.09 -16.13
C GLU A 26 -2.12 8.19 -17.19
N MET A 27 -2.43 9.43 -16.78
CA MET A 27 -2.53 10.58 -17.67
C MET A 27 -1.19 10.90 -18.34
N VAL A 28 -0.09 10.88 -17.58
CA VAL A 28 1.27 11.09 -18.11
C VAL A 28 1.61 9.99 -19.12
N MET A 29 1.36 8.71 -18.78
CA MET A 29 1.61 7.63 -19.74
C MET A 29 0.78 7.78 -21.02
N SER A 30 -0.50 8.11 -20.89
CA SER A 30 -1.38 8.33 -22.05
C SER A 30 -0.94 9.53 -22.90
N ASN A 31 -0.45 10.61 -22.29
CA ASN A 31 -0.01 11.80 -23.04
C ASN A 31 1.31 11.56 -23.80
N TYR A 32 2.29 10.90 -23.16
CA TYR A 32 3.60 10.68 -23.77
C TYR A 32 3.62 9.49 -24.74
N PHE A 33 2.93 8.39 -24.41
CA PHE A 33 2.98 7.15 -25.18
C PHE A 33 1.71 6.87 -25.98
N GLY A 34 0.58 7.52 -25.65
CA GLY A 34 -0.70 7.30 -26.33
C GLY A 34 -1.18 5.85 -26.26
N THR A 35 -2.05 5.49 -27.20
CA THR A 35 -2.36 4.08 -27.51
C THR A 35 -1.21 3.52 -28.34
N SER A 36 -0.28 2.86 -27.66
CA SER A 36 0.93 2.28 -28.25
C SER A 36 1.21 0.93 -27.61
N TYR A 37 1.88 0.05 -28.36
CA TYR A 37 2.33 -1.26 -27.87
C TYR A 37 3.17 -1.15 -26.58
N VAL A 38 3.86 -0.02 -26.36
CA VAL A 38 4.61 0.25 -25.14
C VAL A 38 3.69 0.40 -23.93
N THR A 39 2.61 1.19 -24.06
CA THR A 39 1.61 1.39 -23.01
C THR A 39 0.89 0.08 -22.70
N ASP A 40 0.51 -0.67 -23.75
CA ASP A 40 -0.17 -1.96 -23.59
C ASP A 40 0.71 -2.98 -22.86
N ALA A 41 1.98 -3.08 -23.23
CA ALA A 41 2.95 -3.96 -22.57
C ALA A 41 3.15 -3.56 -21.10
N TYR A 42 3.25 -2.25 -20.80
CA TYR A 42 3.37 -1.76 -19.42
C TYR A 42 2.14 -2.11 -18.58
N VAL A 43 0.93 -1.82 -19.08
CA VAL A 43 -0.32 -2.10 -18.36
C VAL A 43 -0.49 -3.59 -18.15
N MET A 44 -0.16 -4.42 -19.14
CA MET A 44 -0.20 -5.87 -19.01
C MET A 44 0.77 -6.38 -17.94
N ALA A 45 2.04 -5.94 -17.97
CA ALA A 45 3.03 -6.31 -16.97
C ALA A 45 2.60 -5.89 -15.56
N PHE A 46 2.13 -4.65 -15.40
CA PHE A 46 1.63 -4.15 -14.12
C PHE A 46 0.41 -4.94 -13.62
N THR A 47 -0.48 -5.34 -14.52
CA THR A 47 -1.67 -6.14 -14.17
C THR A 47 -1.27 -7.54 -13.70
N ILE A 48 -0.33 -8.19 -14.40
CA ILE A 48 0.19 -9.51 -13.98
C ILE A 48 0.78 -9.42 -12.57
N LEU A 49 1.63 -8.43 -12.30
CA LEU A 49 2.17 -8.21 -10.96
C LEU A 49 1.07 -7.96 -9.92
N SER A 50 0.07 -7.15 -10.27
CA SER A 50 -1.03 -6.81 -9.38
C SER A 50 -1.90 -8.03 -9.03
N VAL A 51 -2.13 -8.92 -10.00
CA VAL A 51 -2.88 -10.17 -9.77
C VAL A 51 -2.08 -11.15 -8.91
N LEU A 52 -0.78 -11.29 -9.17
CA LEU A 52 0.08 -12.20 -8.42
C LEU A 52 0.27 -11.78 -6.96
N PHE A 53 0.50 -10.48 -6.71
CA PHE A 53 0.90 -9.99 -5.39
C PHE A 53 -0.20 -9.21 -4.65
N GLY A 54 -1.25 -8.75 -5.33
CA GLY A 54 -2.28 -7.88 -4.74
C GLY A 54 -3.00 -8.49 -3.55
N GLY A 55 -3.28 -9.80 -3.60
CA GLY A 55 -3.87 -10.52 -2.47
C GLY A 55 -2.95 -10.56 -1.24
N ILE A 56 -1.66 -10.80 -1.46
CA ILE A 56 -0.65 -10.85 -0.39
C ILE A 56 -0.51 -9.46 0.27
N ILE A 57 -0.40 -8.40 -0.53
CA ILE A 57 -0.30 -7.02 -0.04
C ILE A 57 -1.54 -6.64 0.78
N THR A 58 -2.73 -7.01 0.30
CA THR A 58 -4.00 -6.72 0.99
C THR A 58 -4.12 -7.50 2.30
N ALA A 59 -3.72 -8.78 2.31
CA ALA A 59 -3.73 -9.62 3.50
C ALA A 59 -2.81 -9.06 4.60
N ILE A 60 -1.58 -8.67 4.24
CA ILE A 60 -0.62 -8.06 5.17
C ILE A 60 -1.18 -6.76 5.74
N SER A 61 -1.69 -5.88 4.89
CA SER A 61 -2.22 -4.57 5.31
C SER A 61 -3.43 -4.70 6.26
N THR A 62 -4.30 -5.67 5.99
CA THR A 62 -5.52 -5.90 6.79
C THR A 62 -5.22 -6.59 8.13
N ALA A 63 -4.23 -7.49 8.15
CA ALA A 63 -3.79 -8.17 9.37
C ALA A 63 -2.91 -7.28 10.27
N TYR A 64 -2.14 -6.37 9.69
CA TYR A 64 -1.20 -5.51 10.41
C TYR A 64 -1.89 -4.63 11.46
N LEU A 65 -2.89 -3.84 11.05
CA LEU A 65 -3.53 -2.84 11.92
C LEU A 65 -4.10 -3.41 13.23
N PRO A 66 -4.90 -4.50 13.24
CA PRO A 66 -5.43 -5.05 14.47
C PRO A 66 -4.35 -5.68 15.35
N VAL A 67 -3.31 -6.30 14.78
CA VAL A 67 -2.21 -6.88 15.56
C VAL A 67 -1.36 -5.78 16.19
N PHE A 68 -1.01 -4.74 15.43
CA PHE A 68 -0.31 -3.56 15.94
C PHE A 68 -1.10 -2.88 17.05
N SER A 69 -2.40 -2.64 16.83
CA SER A 69 -3.26 -1.99 17.83
C SER A 69 -3.31 -2.80 19.12
N ARG A 70 -3.39 -4.13 19.02
CA ARG A 70 -3.39 -5.02 20.19
C ARG A 70 -2.08 -4.92 20.96
N ILE A 71 -0.94 -5.09 20.29
CA ILE A 71 0.40 -5.05 20.92
C ILE A 71 0.64 -3.66 21.56
N SER A 72 0.32 -2.59 20.84
CA SER A 72 0.52 -1.23 21.35
C SER A 72 -0.36 -0.91 22.57
N GLU A 73 -1.53 -1.53 22.68
CA GLU A 73 -2.45 -1.36 23.82
C GLU A 73 -2.06 -2.27 25.01
N SER A 74 -1.66 -3.52 24.77
CA SER A 74 -1.34 -4.49 25.82
C SER A 74 0.08 -4.37 26.37
N GLU A 75 1.05 -4.10 25.50
CA GLU A 75 2.49 -4.15 25.81
C GLU A 75 3.15 -2.76 25.70
N GLY A 76 2.38 -1.77 25.28
CA GLY A 76 2.81 -0.38 25.17
C GLY A 76 3.39 -0.02 23.81
N LYS A 77 3.56 1.29 23.59
CA LYS A 77 3.93 1.85 22.28
C LYS A 77 5.28 1.34 21.76
N LEU A 78 6.26 1.14 22.65
CA LEU A 78 7.60 0.70 22.27
C LEU A 78 7.61 -0.71 21.65
N GLU A 79 6.77 -1.60 22.17
CA GLU A 79 6.59 -2.96 21.64
C GLU A 79 5.83 -2.95 20.30
N GLY A 80 4.85 -2.04 20.15
CA GLY A 80 4.19 -1.79 18.87
C GLY A 80 5.18 -1.31 17.80
N ASP A 81 6.04 -0.36 18.13
CA ASP A 81 7.08 0.16 17.23
C ASP A 81 8.12 -0.93 16.86
N ARG A 82 8.46 -1.82 17.80
CA ARG A 82 9.31 -2.99 17.54
C ARG A 82 8.65 -3.95 16.56
N PHE A 83 7.37 -4.27 16.76
CA PHE A 83 6.60 -5.11 15.84
C PHE A 83 6.54 -4.53 14.42
N THR A 84 6.30 -3.22 14.28
CA THR A 84 6.36 -2.55 12.97
C THR A 84 7.75 -2.69 12.33
N SER A 85 8.81 -2.53 13.12
CA SER A 85 10.19 -2.68 12.64
C SER A 85 10.49 -4.10 12.18
N GLU A 86 10.01 -5.13 12.89
CA GLU A 86 10.14 -6.53 12.50
C GLU A 86 9.44 -6.81 11.16
N ILE A 87 8.20 -6.33 10.99
CA ILE A 87 7.47 -6.48 9.72
C ILE A 87 8.20 -5.76 8.58
N VAL A 88 8.63 -4.52 8.79
CA VAL A 88 9.35 -3.76 7.76
C VAL A 88 10.65 -4.48 7.39
N ASN A 89 11.42 -4.99 8.35
CA ASN A 89 12.65 -5.74 8.08
C ASN A 89 12.38 -7.02 7.26
N ILE A 90 11.31 -7.76 7.57
CA ILE A 90 10.91 -8.94 6.79
C ILE A 90 10.53 -8.54 5.37
N LEU A 91 9.71 -7.50 5.20
CA LEU A 91 9.30 -7.01 3.89
C LEU A 91 10.49 -6.52 3.07
N LEU A 92 11.45 -5.83 3.70
CA LEU A 92 12.68 -5.39 3.05
C LEU A 92 13.55 -6.59 2.64
N ALA A 93 13.71 -7.58 3.50
CA ALA A 93 14.46 -8.79 3.17
C ALA A 93 13.84 -9.53 1.96
N ILE A 94 12.50 -9.69 1.96
CA ILE A 94 11.79 -10.27 0.82
C ILE A 94 11.98 -9.42 -0.45
N SER A 95 11.89 -8.09 -0.33
CA SER A 95 12.09 -7.18 -1.46
C SER A 95 13.49 -7.30 -2.07
N VAL A 96 14.53 -7.45 -1.25
CA VAL A 96 15.92 -7.64 -1.69
C VAL A 96 16.11 -9.00 -2.38
N VAL A 97 15.40 -10.04 -1.94
CA VAL A 97 15.45 -11.36 -2.57
C VAL A 97 14.72 -11.39 -3.92
N ILE A 98 13.65 -10.60 -4.06
CA ILE A 98 12.85 -10.53 -5.28
C ILE A 98 13.47 -9.59 -6.33
N SER A 99 14.14 -8.51 -5.91
CA SER A 99 14.83 -7.55 -6.80
C SER A 99 16.09 -8.13 -7.42
#